data_AF-A0A6A3I6K5-F1
#
_entry.id   AF-A0A6A3I6K5-F1
#
_cell.length_a   1.000
_cell.length_b   1.000
_cell.length_c   1.000
_cell.angle_alpha   90.00
_cell.angle_beta   90.00
_cell.angle_gamma   90.00
#
_symmetry.space_group_name_H-M   'P 1'
#
loop_
_entity.id
_entity.type
_entity.pdbx_description
1 polymer ?
#
loop_
_entity_poly.entity_id
_entity_poly.type
_entity_poly.pdbx_seq_one_letter_code
_entity_poly.pdbx_strand_id
1 'polypeptide(L)'
;MEVSGERRCVKLDSCARYSIAGTDWMNYGDKVEMEAPVDFVEGIGGFLLDVVGVWRFELRSVFNEKVVVDACVVAGCTSEFLLGVDFMRAKGAMMDFDKNEVRYREDGRAVVIPFRTREDGGGARVAAVRVAGKAQLAERTVTPVRVSVAAEDGEYDIFIPTKQAGAVMLAATVTKAYHG
;
A
#
# COMPACT_ATOMS: atom_id res chain seq x y z
N MET A 1 -3.28 -6.22 14.40
CA MET A 1 -3.59 -7.67 14.55
C MET A 1 -2.76 -8.23 15.68
N GLU A 2 -3.10 -9.40 16.19
CA GLU A 2 -2.24 -10.13 17.14
C GLU A 2 -1.36 -11.13 16.39
N VAL A 3 -0.10 -11.23 16.77
CA VAL A 3 0.87 -12.23 16.29
C VAL A 3 1.79 -12.61 17.44
N SER A 4 1.97 -13.91 17.68
CA SER A 4 2.80 -14.42 18.79
C SER A 4 2.46 -13.80 20.17
N GLY A 5 1.18 -13.50 20.43
CA GLY A 5 0.71 -12.87 21.67
C GLY A 5 0.93 -11.35 21.75
N GLU A 6 1.47 -10.72 20.71
CA GLU A 6 1.70 -9.27 20.65
C GLU A 6 0.77 -8.59 19.66
N ARG A 7 0.26 -7.40 20.03
CA ARG A 7 -0.50 -6.56 19.10
C ARG A 7 0.45 -5.74 18.23
N ARG A 8 0.39 -5.96 16.92
CA ARG A 8 1.21 -5.27 15.92
C ARG A 8 0.32 -4.56 14.89
N CYS A 9 0.83 -3.46 14.33
CA CYS A 9 0.12 -2.69 13.31
C CYS A 9 0.23 -3.39 11.95
N VAL A 10 -0.91 -3.57 11.28
CA VAL A 10 -1.00 -4.11 9.92
C VAL A 10 -1.85 -3.14 9.12
N LYS A 11 -1.33 -2.64 8.00
CA LYS A 11 -2.02 -1.67 7.14
C LYS A 11 -2.70 -2.41 5.99
N LEU A 12 -3.88 -1.93 5.60
CA LEU A 12 -4.58 -2.39 4.42
C LEU A 12 -4.20 -1.46 3.27
N ASP A 13 -3.66 -2.00 2.18
CA ASP A 13 -3.14 -1.20 1.08
C ASP A 13 -3.61 -1.75 -0.26
N SER A 14 -4.64 -1.10 -0.83
CA SER A 14 -5.15 -1.42 -2.16
C SER A 14 -4.25 -0.96 -3.30
N CYS A 15 -3.20 -0.19 -3.01
CA CYS A 15 -2.18 0.23 -3.98
C CYS A 15 -0.98 -0.73 -4.01
N ALA A 16 -0.77 -1.51 -2.95
CA ALA A 16 0.23 -2.56 -2.92
C ALA A 16 -0.25 -3.80 -3.70
N ARG A 17 0.46 -4.19 -4.75
CA ARG A 17 0.13 -5.39 -5.54
C ARG A 17 0.28 -6.67 -4.71
N TYR A 18 1.33 -6.72 -3.90
CA TYR A 18 1.66 -7.84 -3.04
C TYR A 18 1.61 -7.42 -1.57
N SER A 19 1.38 -8.38 -0.68
CA SER A 19 1.49 -8.17 0.75
C SER A 19 2.98 -8.06 1.08
N ILE A 20 3.34 -7.02 1.83
CA ILE A 20 4.72 -6.64 2.13
C ILE A 20 4.94 -6.67 3.63
N ALA A 21 6.09 -7.16 4.07
CA ALA A 21 6.54 -7.05 5.45
C ALA A 21 7.98 -6.52 5.50
N GLY A 22 8.31 -5.73 6.53
CA GLY A 22 9.69 -5.34 6.82
C GLY A 22 10.47 -6.46 7.51
N THR A 23 11.79 -6.30 7.61
CA THR A 23 12.69 -7.34 8.13
C THR A 23 12.44 -7.69 9.59
N ASP A 24 11.91 -6.78 10.41
CA ASP A 24 11.63 -7.06 11.83
C ASP A 24 10.52 -8.12 11.97
N TRP A 25 9.65 -8.22 10.96
CA TRP A 25 8.57 -9.19 10.94
C TRP A 25 9.06 -10.62 10.79
N MET A 26 10.29 -10.87 10.32
CA MET A 26 10.84 -12.23 10.21
C MET A 26 10.83 -12.99 11.54
N ASN A 27 10.80 -12.30 12.69
CA ASN A 27 10.69 -12.92 14.02
C ASN A 27 9.29 -13.48 14.34
N TYR A 28 8.29 -13.18 13.51
CA TYR A 28 6.87 -13.47 13.76
C TYR A 28 6.24 -14.39 12.70
N GLY A 29 7.03 -14.86 11.73
CA GLY A 29 6.54 -15.73 10.66
C GLY A 29 7.60 -16.73 10.23
N ASP A 30 7.18 -17.69 9.42
CA ASP A 30 8.03 -18.76 8.93
C ASP A 30 8.41 -18.50 7.46
N LYS A 31 9.69 -18.67 7.13
CA LYS A 31 10.13 -18.55 5.74
C LYS A 31 9.50 -19.67 4.92
N VAL A 32 8.91 -19.32 3.77
CA VAL A 32 8.30 -20.29 2.85
C VAL A 32 9.32 -20.71 1.79
N GLU A 33 9.38 -22.01 1.48
CA GLU A 33 10.18 -22.56 0.38
C GLU A 33 9.49 -22.31 -0.97
N MET A 34 9.40 -21.04 -1.36
CA MET A 34 8.93 -20.64 -2.68
C MET A 34 9.73 -19.46 -3.21
N GLU A 35 9.80 -19.34 -4.52
CA GLU A 35 10.33 -18.13 -5.16
C GLU A 35 9.39 -16.95 -4.88
N ALA A 36 9.97 -15.81 -4.55
CA ALA A 36 9.22 -14.58 -4.44
C ALA A 36 8.62 -14.22 -5.82
N PRO A 37 7.41 -13.65 -5.86
CA PRO A 37 6.77 -13.29 -7.13
C PRO A 37 7.49 -12.15 -7.87
N VAL A 38 8.38 -11.42 -7.17
CA VAL A 38 9.19 -10.32 -7.70
C VAL A 38 10.53 -10.25 -6.95
N ASP A 39 11.57 -9.76 -7.62
CA ASP A 39 12.89 -9.56 -7.03
C ASP A 39 13.00 -8.22 -6.26
N PHE A 40 12.21 -7.22 -6.66
CA PHE A 40 12.25 -5.87 -6.10
C PHE A 40 10.85 -5.31 -5.85
N VAL A 41 10.73 -4.44 -4.87
CA VAL A 41 9.54 -3.64 -4.60
C VAL A 41 9.88 -2.16 -4.76
N GLU A 42 9.05 -1.45 -5.54
CA GLU A 42 9.14 0.00 -5.68
C GLU A 42 8.16 0.66 -4.69
N GLY A 43 8.69 1.50 -3.80
CA GLY A 43 7.87 2.31 -2.90
C GLY A 43 7.42 3.63 -3.53
N ILE A 44 6.65 4.44 -2.79
CA ILE A 44 6.16 5.76 -3.23
C ILE A 44 7.32 6.70 -3.65
N GLY A 45 8.49 6.56 -3.02
CA GLY A 45 9.69 7.35 -3.34
C GLY A 45 10.39 6.96 -4.64
N GLY A 46 9.91 5.94 -5.37
CA GLY A 46 10.52 5.45 -6.62
C GLY A 46 11.83 4.66 -6.42
N PHE A 47 12.21 4.39 -5.18
CA PHE A 47 13.36 3.54 -4.86
C PHE A 47 12.96 2.08 -4.93
N LEU A 48 13.82 1.27 -5.56
CA LEU A 48 13.72 -0.18 -5.55
C LEU A 48 14.37 -0.73 -4.29
N LEU A 49 13.65 -1.62 -3.62
CA LEU A 49 14.10 -2.35 -2.44
C LEU A 49 14.09 -3.85 -2.73
N ASP A 50 15.14 -4.55 -2.31
CA ASP A 50 15.29 -5.99 -2.55
C ASP A 50 14.25 -6.81 -1.77
N VAL A 51 13.64 -7.78 -2.42
CA VAL A 51 12.84 -8.81 -1.75
C VAL A 51 13.78 -9.91 -1.26
N VAL A 52 13.76 -10.14 0.05
CA VAL A 52 14.58 -11.16 0.72
C VAL A 52 13.96 -12.56 0.57
N GLY A 53 12.64 -12.62 0.35
CA GLY A 53 11.87 -13.85 0.14
C GLY A 53 10.46 -13.71 0.67
N VAL A 54 9.76 -14.84 0.79
CA VAL A 54 8.37 -14.89 1.26
C VAL A 54 8.29 -15.53 2.64
N TRP A 55 7.56 -14.89 3.54
CA TRP A 55 7.26 -15.41 4.88
C TRP A 55 5.75 -15.59 5.03
N ARG A 56 5.38 -16.66 5.72
CA ARG A 56 4.01 -16.94 6.12
C ARG A 56 3.78 -16.47 7.54
N PHE A 57 2.73 -15.70 7.73
CA PHE A 57 2.33 -15.13 9.00
C PHE A 57 0.97 -15.67 9.42
N GLU A 58 0.90 -16.16 10.66
CA GLU A 58 -0.37 -16.52 11.30
C GLU A 58 -0.79 -15.40 12.24
N LEU A 59 -1.67 -14.53 11.75
CA LEU A 59 -2.20 -13.39 12.49
C LEU A 59 -3.57 -13.74 13.08
N ARG A 60 -3.99 -12.99 14.10
CA ARG A 60 -5.34 -13.05 14.67
C ARG A 60 -6.04 -11.70 14.55
N SER A 61 -7.29 -11.73 14.08
CA SER A 61 -8.20 -10.58 14.12
C SER A 61 -8.60 -10.26 15.55
N VAL A 62 -9.26 -9.11 15.76
CA VAL A 62 -9.79 -8.74 17.10
C VAL A 62 -10.91 -9.68 17.56
N PHE A 63 -11.51 -10.43 16.63
CA PHE A 63 -12.51 -11.46 16.91
C PHE A 63 -11.88 -12.84 17.08
N ASN A 64 -10.55 -12.91 17.24
CA ASN A 64 -9.76 -14.14 17.37
C ASN A 64 -9.86 -15.08 16.15
N GLU A 65 -10.19 -14.53 14.98
CA GLU A 65 -10.20 -15.28 13.72
C GLU A 65 -8.77 -15.37 13.18
N LYS A 66 -8.41 -16.56 12.67
CA LYS A 66 -7.09 -16.79 12.08
C LYS A 66 -7.02 -16.12 10.71
N VAL A 67 -5.99 -15.31 10.50
CA VAL A 67 -5.69 -14.62 9.23
C VAL A 67 -4.30 -15.06 8.79
N VAL A 68 -4.24 -15.93 7.77
CA VAL A 68 -2.98 -16.42 7.21
C VAL A 68 -2.59 -15.55 6.00
N VAL A 69 -1.35 -15.07 6.01
CA VAL A 69 -0.83 -14.15 4.99
C VAL A 69 0.55 -14.61 4.57
N ASP A 70 0.76 -14.78 3.27
CA ASP A 70 2.10 -14.88 2.70
C ASP A 70 2.50 -13.48 2.23
N ALA A 71 3.61 -12.96 2.74
CA ALA A 71 4.08 -11.62 2.40
C ALA A 71 5.55 -11.64 1.97
N CYS A 72 5.88 -10.79 0.99
CA CYS A 72 7.25 -10.54 0.58
C CYS A 72 7.94 -9.72 1.67
N VAL A 73 9.03 -10.26 2.23
CA VAL A 73 9.86 -9.51 3.17
C VAL A 73 10.87 -8.68 2.41
N VAL A 74 10.89 -7.36 2.65
CA VAL A 74 11.65 -6.38 1.87
C VAL A 74 12.78 -5.80 2.71
N ALA A 75 14.00 -5.81 2.18
CA ALA A 75 15.16 -5.19 2.80
C ALA A 75 15.01 -3.65 2.82
N GLY A 76 15.40 -3.00 3.91
CA GLY A 76 15.25 -1.55 4.08
C GLY A 76 13.87 -1.09 4.55
N CYS A 77 12.88 -1.98 4.58
CA CYS A 77 11.68 -1.85 5.41
C CYS A 77 11.88 -2.60 6.73
N THR A 78 11.45 -2.04 7.86
CA THR A 78 11.69 -2.67 9.17
C THR A 78 10.40 -3.12 9.83
N SER A 79 9.59 -2.18 10.29
CA SER A 79 8.42 -2.45 11.14
C SER A 79 7.09 -2.53 10.39
N GLU A 80 7.08 -2.20 9.11
CA GLU A 80 5.90 -2.09 8.28
C GLU A 80 5.34 -3.47 7.90
N PHE A 81 4.00 -3.56 7.87
CA PHE A 81 3.28 -4.69 7.28
C PHE A 81 2.09 -4.17 6.49
N LEU A 82 2.02 -4.53 5.21
CA LEU A 82 0.97 -4.17 4.27
C LEU A 82 0.24 -5.44 3.81
N LEU A 83 -1.08 -5.46 3.97
CA LEU A 83 -1.94 -6.41 3.28
C LEU A 83 -2.28 -5.83 1.91
N GLY A 84 -1.71 -6.46 0.89
CA GLY A 84 -1.86 -6.05 -0.50
C GLY A 84 -3.09 -6.64 -1.17
N VAL A 85 -3.20 -6.31 -2.46
CA VAL A 85 -4.27 -6.77 -3.35
C VAL A 85 -4.21 -8.28 -3.58
N ASP A 86 -3.04 -8.90 -3.52
CA ASP A 86 -2.87 -10.36 -3.58
C ASP A 86 -3.68 -11.09 -2.49
N PHE A 87 -3.55 -10.67 -1.24
CA PHE A 87 -4.29 -11.21 -0.11
C PHE A 87 -5.80 -10.97 -0.30
N MET A 88 -6.17 -9.73 -0.61
CA MET A 88 -7.58 -9.36 -0.79
C MET A 88 -8.23 -10.16 -1.91
N ARG A 89 -7.55 -10.35 -3.04
CA ARG A 89 -8.05 -11.15 -4.17
C ARG A 89 -8.11 -12.63 -3.84
N ALA A 90 -7.06 -13.18 -3.23
CA ALA A 90 -7.00 -14.61 -2.88
C ALA A 90 -8.13 -15.00 -1.93
N LYS A 91 -8.50 -14.12 -0.99
CA LYS A 91 -9.59 -14.35 -0.04
C LYS A 91 -10.96 -13.94 -0.57
N GLY A 92 -11.06 -13.28 -1.73
CA GLY A 92 -12.30 -12.66 -2.20
C GLY A 92 -12.83 -11.62 -1.21
N ALA A 93 -11.91 -10.88 -0.58
CA ALA A 93 -12.23 -9.94 0.49
C ALA A 93 -12.90 -8.67 -0.04
N MET A 94 -13.90 -8.20 0.70
CA MET A 94 -14.58 -6.93 0.47
C MET A 94 -14.14 -5.94 1.54
N MET A 95 -13.76 -4.74 1.11
CA MET A 95 -13.50 -3.62 2.01
C MET A 95 -14.76 -2.76 2.13
N ASP A 96 -15.34 -2.73 3.32
CA ASP A 96 -16.54 -1.98 3.67
C ASP A 96 -16.12 -0.76 4.49
N PHE A 97 -16.14 0.42 3.86
CA PHE A 97 -15.79 1.69 4.52
C PHE A 97 -16.90 2.21 5.44
N ASP A 98 -18.16 1.84 5.20
CA ASP A 98 -19.27 2.23 6.09
C ASP A 98 -19.14 1.55 7.44
N LYS A 99 -18.64 0.32 7.46
CA LYS A 99 -18.35 -0.45 8.69
C LYS A 99 -16.90 -0.35 9.17
N ASN A 100 -16.00 0.20 8.36
CA ASN A 100 -14.56 0.14 8.54
C ASN A 100 -14.05 -1.30 8.74
N GLU A 101 -14.47 -2.22 7.89
CA GLU A 101 -14.13 -3.65 7.97
C GLU A 101 -13.68 -4.22 6.62
N VAL A 102 -12.64 -5.05 6.64
CA VAL A 102 -12.39 -6.02 5.56
C VAL A 102 -13.05 -7.32 5.95
N ARG A 103 -13.85 -7.89 5.04
CA ARG A 103 -14.60 -9.12 5.27
C ARG A 103 -14.37 -10.13 4.17
N TYR A 104 -14.11 -11.37 4.53
CA TYR A 104 -14.08 -12.50 3.60
C TYR A 104 -14.66 -13.76 4.26
N ARG A 105 -14.72 -14.86 3.51
CA ARG A 105 -15.13 -16.16 4.03
C ARG A 105 -14.01 -17.18 3.90
N GLU A 106 -13.84 -17.98 4.94
CA GLU A 106 -12.89 -19.09 4.98
C GLU A 106 -13.58 -20.26 5.67
N ASP A 107 -13.60 -21.43 5.02
CA ASP A 107 -14.30 -22.64 5.48
C ASP A 107 -15.76 -22.40 5.91
N GLY A 108 -16.48 -21.57 5.16
CA GLY A 108 -17.87 -21.19 5.41
C GLY A 108 -18.07 -20.17 6.53
N ARG A 109 -17.05 -19.86 7.31
CA ARG A 109 -17.06 -18.85 8.38
C ARG A 109 -16.69 -17.48 7.84
N ALA A 110 -17.30 -16.44 8.38
CA ALA A 110 -16.85 -15.07 8.10
C ALA A 110 -15.56 -14.80 8.84
N VAL A 111 -14.65 -14.06 8.21
CA VAL A 111 -13.49 -13.44 8.85
C VAL A 111 -13.64 -11.94 8.71
N VAL A 112 -13.51 -11.21 9.82
CA VAL A 112 -13.68 -9.76 9.89
C VAL A 112 -12.42 -9.10 10.44
N ILE A 113 -11.84 -8.22 9.63
CA ILE A 113 -10.68 -7.42 9.99
C ILE A 113 -11.14 -5.97 10.09
N PRO A 114 -11.43 -5.46 11.30
CA PRO A 114 -11.74 -4.06 11.46
C PRO A 114 -10.49 -3.21 11.22
N PHE A 115 -10.69 -2.08 10.57
CA PHE A 115 -9.67 -1.08 10.33
C PHE A 115 -10.09 0.27 10.85
N ARG A 116 -9.14 1.21 10.84
CA ARG A 116 -9.40 2.62 11.11
C ARG A 116 -8.88 3.39 9.92
N THR A 117 -9.71 4.24 9.35
CA THR A 117 -9.24 5.34 8.54
C THR A 117 -8.75 6.42 9.50
N ARG A 118 -7.66 7.10 9.16
CA ARG A 118 -7.26 8.28 9.93
C ARG A 118 -8.25 9.37 9.57
N GLU A 119 -9.20 9.65 10.46
CA GLU A 119 -9.97 10.88 10.38
C GLU A 119 -9.16 11.97 11.05
N ASP A 120 -8.64 12.88 10.24
CA ASP A 120 -7.97 14.08 10.71
C ASP A 120 -9.04 14.92 11.41
N GLY A 121 -9.15 14.81 12.73
CA GLY A 121 -10.04 15.62 13.56
C GLY A 121 -9.72 17.13 13.55
N GLY A 122 -8.97 17.61 12.55
CA GLY A 122 -8.57 18.99 12.37
C GLY A 122 -8.54 19.38 10.89
N GLY A 123 -9.63 19.98 10.42
CA GLY A 123 -9.55 21.20 9.62
C GLY A 123 -9.20 21.14 8.14
N ALA A 124 -8.84 20.00 7.53
CA ALA A 124 -8.67 19.93 6.07
C ALA A 124 -9.64 18.93 5.44
N ARG A 125 -10.76 19.43 4.91
CA ARG A 125 -11.68 18.67 4.05
C ARG A 125 -11.21 18.76 2.61
N VAL A 126 -10.29 17.91 2.19
CA VAL A 126 -9.92 17.80 0.77
C VAL A 126 -10.56 16.55 0.19
N ALA A 127 -11.48 16.72 -0.76
CA ALA A 127 -11.93 15.63 -1.63
C ALA A 127 -12.42 16.14 -3.00
N ALA A 128 -12.04 15.37 -4.02
CA ALA A 128 -12.33 15.45 -5.46
C ALA A 128 -11.58 16.54 -6.28
N VAL A 129 -10.51 16.10 -6.96
CA VAL A 129 -9.85 16.88 -8.04
C VAL A 129 -10.35 16.43 -9.41
N ARG A 130 -10.59 17.41 -10.29
CA ARG A 130 -10.97 17.24 -11.70
C ARG A 130 -9.73 17.46 -12.56
N VAL A 131 -9.44 16.55 -13.51
CA VAL A 131 -8.23 16.59 -14.34
C VAL A 131 -8.18 17.87 -15.18
N ALA A 132 -7.13 18.68 -15.02
CA ALA A 132 -6.98 19.99 -15.67
C ALA A 132 -6.25 19.96 -17.03
N GLY A 133 -5.46 18.92 -17.31
CA GLY A 133 -4.72 18.82 -18.57
C GLY A 133 -3.94 17.51 -18.73
N LYS A 134 -3.54 17.20 -19.97
CA LYS A 134 -2.77 15.99 -20.34
C LYS A 134 -1.50 16.39 -21.10
N ALA A 135 -0.35 15.92 -20.64
CA ALA A 135 0.92 16.03 -21.36
C ALA A 135 1.44 14.63 -21.74
N GLN A 136 2.00 14.48 -22.94
CA GLN A 136 2.67 13.24 -23.38
C GLN A 136 4.18 13.35 -23.16
N LEU A 137 4.77 12.32 -22.57
CA LEU A 137 6.22 12.23 -22.34
C LEU A 137 6.81 11.18 -23.28
N ALA A 138 7.99 11.47 -23.83
CA ALA A 138 8.74 10.54 -24.66
C ALA A 138 9.51 9.52 -23.80
N GLU A 139 9.81 8.36 -24.40
CA GLU A 139 10.27 7.15 -23.68
C GLU A 139 11.72 7.24 -23.14
N ARG A 140 11.93 6.64 -21.96
CA ARG A 140 13.19 6.13 -21.38
C ARG A 140 14.25 7.12 -20.86
N THR A 141 13.88 8.10 -20.04
CA THR A 141 14.75 8.57 -18.94
C THR A 141 13.89 9.23 -17.85
N VAL A 142 14.34 9.21 -16.60
CA VAL A 142 13.77 9.97 -15.46
C VAL A 142 13.96 11.47 -15.73
N THR A 143 13.13 12.05 -16.60
CA THR A 143 13.13 13.49 -16.86
C THR A 143 12.13 14.13 -15.91
N PRO A 144 12.56 15.00 -14.98
CA PRO A 144 11.63 15.77 -14.16
C PRO A 144 10.75 16.63 -15.07
N VAL A 145 9.44 16.45 -14.96
CA VAL A 145 8.45 17.18 -15.76
C VAL A 145 8.03 18.41 -14.97
N ARG A 146 8.16 19.59 -15.58
CA ARG A 146 7.53 20.81 -15.04
C ARG A 146 6.09 20.87 -15.55
N VAL A 147 5.15 20.95 -14.62
CA VAL A 147 3.73 21.10 -14.92
C VAL A 147 3.29 22.46 -14.42
N SER A 148 2.70 23.27 -15.30
CA SER A 148 2.06 24.51 -14.90
C SER A 148 0.73 24.20 -14.23
N VAL A 149 0.57 24.65 -13.00
CA VAL A 149 -0.67 24.54 -12.22
C VAL A 149 -1.10 25.95 -11.80
N ALA A 150 -2.41 26.16 -11.66
CA ALA A 150 -2.94 27.40 -11.11
C ALA A 150 -2.94 27.28 -9.58
N ALA A 151 -1.79 27.52 -8.96
CA ALA A 151 -1.54 27.44 -7.52
C ALA A 151 -0.64 28.61 -7.09
N GLU A 152 -0.74 29.05 -5.83
CA GLU A 152 0.13 30.13 -5.32
C GLU A 152 1.57 29.64 -5.14
N ASP A 153 2.54 30.57 -5.22
CA ASP A 153 3.95 30.22 -4.98
C ASP A 153 4.13 29.62 -3.58
N GLY A 154 4.65 28.41 -3.55
CA GLY A 154 4.89 27.66 -2.34
C GLY A 154 3.74 26.79 -1.82
N GLU A 155 2.64 26.70 -2.54
CA GLU A 155 1.55 25.76 -2.25
C GLU A 155 2.00 24.30 -2.49
N TYR A 156 1.57 23.36 -1.64
CA TYR A 156 1.90 21.95 -1.79
C TYR A 156 0.74 21.19 -2.45
N ASP A 157 1.05 20.44 -3.50
CA ASP A 157 0.07 19.72 -4.31
C ASP A 157 0.45 18.25 -4.53
N ILE A 158 -0.56 17.43 -4.82
CA ILE A 158 -0.41 15.98 -5.03
C ILE A 158 -0.80 15.61 -6.46
N PHE A 159 0.14 15.08 -7.23
CA PHE A 159 -0.08 14.61 -8.60
C PHE A 159 -0.39 13.12 -8.61
N ILE A 160 -1.59 12.73 -9.03
CA ILE A 160 -2.05 11.33 -9.08
C ILE A 160 -2.19 10.87 -10.54
N PRO A 161 -1.48 9.83 -10.99
CA PRO A 161 -1.60 9.31 -12.36
C PRO A 161 -2.94 8.59 -12.57
N THR A 162 -3.68 8.96 -13.62
CA THR A 162 -5.05 8.47 -13.85
C THR A 162 -5.18 7.36 -14.90
N LYS A 163 -4.13 7.03 -15.65
CA LYS A 163 -4.09 5.88 -16.60
C LYS A 163 -2.68 5.28 -16.68
N GLN A 164 -2.56 3.96 -16.55
CA GLN A 164 -1.33 3.22 -16.83
C GLN A 164 -1.16 3.04 -18.35
N ALA A 165 -0.10 3.61 -18.90
CA ALA A 165 0.37 3.32 -20.26
C ALA A 165 1.85 2.93 -20.17
N GLY A 166 2.12 1.68 -19.80
CA GLY A 166 3.47 1.15 -19.68
C GLY A 166 4.22 1.59 -18.41
N ALA A 167 5.54 1.37 -18.43
CA ALA A 167 6.44 1.38 -17.27
C ALA A 167 6.80 2.78 -16.69
N VAL A 168 5.90 3.77 -16.78
CA VAL A 168 6.19 5.14 -16.31
C VAL A 168 5.05 5.70 -15.45
N MET A 169 5.45 6.09 -14.22
CA MET A 169 4.75 6.80 -13.13
C MET A 169 3.63 6.07 -12.39
N LEU A 170 3.98 5.50 -11.22
CA LEU A 170 3.10 4.66 -10.38
C LEU A 170 2.80 5.22 -8.98
N ALA A 171 3.13 6.47 -8.65
CA ALA A 171 2.85 7.01 -7.32
C ALA A 171 2.29 8.43 -7.34
N ALA A 172 1.37 8.68 -6.39
CA ALA A 172 0.98 10.04 -6.04
C ALA A 172 2.23 10.80 -5.57
N THR A 173 2.61 11.88 -6.27
CA THR A 173 3.81 12.65 -5.94
C THR A 173 3.39 13.97 -5.30
N VAL A 174 3.87 14.24 -4.08
CA VAL A 174 3.73 15.54 -3.42
C VAL A 174 4.84 16.46 -3.89
N THR A 175 4.51 17.66 -4.33
CA THR A 175 5.50 18.69 -4.69
C THR A 175 5.02 20.08 -4.30
N LYS A 176 5.93 21.04 -4.28
CA LYS A 176 5.65 22.45 -3.99
C LYS A 176 5.61 23.24 -5.30
N ALA A 177 4.61 24.09 -5.47
CA ALA A 177 4.53 25.03 -6.58
C ALA A 177 5.65 26.07 -6.43
N TYR A 178 6.31 26.39 -7.54
CA TYR A 178 7.34 27.43 -7.59
C TYR A 178 7.04 28.35 -8.77
N HIS A 179 7.20 29.65 -8.56
CA HIS A 179 6.99 30.70 -9.55
C HIS A 179 5.52 30.84 -10.01
N GLY A 180 4.60 30.99 -9.05
CA GLY A 180 3.18 31.31 -9.29
C GLY A 180 2.95 32.68 -9.94
#